data_AF-A0A7C4B9A5-F1
#
_entry.id   AF-A0A7C4B9A5-F1
#
_cell.length_a   1.000
_cell.length_b   1.000
_cell.length_c   1.000
_cell.angle_alpha   90.00
_cell.angle_beta   90.00
_cell.angle_gamma   90.00
#
_symmetry.space_group_name_H-M   'P 1'
#
loop_
_entity.id
_entity.type
_entity.pdbx_description
1 polymer ?
#
loop_
_entity_poly.entity_id
_entity_poly.type
_entity_poly.pdbx_seq_one_letter_code
_entity_poly.pdbx_strand_id
1 'polypeptide(L)'
;MMKVTLDLETEGLSGGAQEGPKLSEEQALEIMGEYLAAFLASEQDWGVIDSLLRARSEEEALRAYDEALRSVHRVMEGFGFVLLVNLAKSDTLSDVIKEKVTFSSDNVPYVQRAYFNELLDSASKFISMKMRENATQVCLRLVERALSKYPKYMQR
;
A
#
# COMPACT_ATOMS: atom_id res chain seq x y z
N MET A 1 32.82 4.67 -1.27
CA MET A 1 31.42 4.87 -0.83
C MET A 1 30.79 5.90 -1.75
N MET A 2 30.03 5.45 -2.75
CA MET A 2 29.32 6.35 -3.67
C MET A 2 27.99 6.76 -3.02
N LYS A 3 27.80 8.08 -2.84
CA LYS A 3 26.50 8.67 -2.51
C LYS A 3 25.60 8.53 -3.74
N VAL A 4 24.52 7.78 -3.61
CA VAL A 4 23.42 7.79 -4.58
C VAL A 4 22.59 9.03 -4.29
N THR A 5 22.70 10.03 -5.16
CA THR A 5 21.83 11.21 -5.13
C THR A 5 20.63 10.89 -6.03
N LEU A 6 19.47 10.67 -5.43
CA LEU A 6 18.21 10.58 -6.15
C LEU A 6 17.70 12.01 -6.35
N ASP A 7 17.78 12.51 -7.58
CA ASP A 7 17.14 13.75 -7.99
C ASP A 7 15.62 13.55 -7.93
N LEU A 8 15.03 14.03 -6.84
CA LEU A 8 13.59 14.12 -6.63
C LEU A 8 13.12 15.46 -7.20
N GLU A 9 12.89 15.50 -8.51
CA GLU A 9 12.21 16.63 -9.14
C GLU A 9 10.76 16.66 -8.68
N THR A 10 10.46 17.63 -7.82
CA THR A 10 9.10 18.02 -7.41
C THR A 10 8.48 18.87 -8.52
N GLU A 11 7.70 18.25 -9.41
CA GLU A 11 6.84 19.00 -10.33
C GLU A 11 5.39 19.04 -9.83
N GLY A 12 4.93 20.26 -9.58
CA GLY A 12 3.65 20.78 -10.10
C GLY A 12 2.34 20.15 -9.60
N LEU A 13 1.82 20.68 -8.49
CA LEU A 13 0.40 20.60 -8.18
C LEU A 13 -0.39 21.60 -9.06
N SER A 14 -1.07 21.13 -10.10
CA SER A 14 -2.17 21.89 -10.71
C SER A 14 -3.24 21.00 -11.38
N GLY A 15 -4.48 21.15 -10.89
CA GLY A 15 -5.63 21.35 -11.76
C GLY A 15 -6.30 20.12 -12.39
N GLY A 16 -7.20 19.51 -11.62
CA GLY A 16 -8.24 18.60 -12.11
C GLY A 16 -8.50 17.53 -11.08
N ALA A 17 -9.74 17.36 -10.61
CA ALA A 17 -10.12 16.11 -9.94
C ALA A 17 -10.09 15.01 -10.99
N GLN A 18 -8.89 14.55 -11.34
CA GLN A 18 -8.70 13.33 -12.08
C GLN A 18 -9.29 12.24 -11.19
N GLU A 19 -10.40 11.64 -11.60
CA GLU A 19 -10.85 10.40 -10.96
C GLU A 19 -9.66 9.45 -11.03
N GLY A 20 -9.13 9.08 -9.86
CA GLY A 20 -8.00 8.16 -9.76
C GLY A 20 -8.31 6.83 -10.45
N PRO A 21 -7.31 5.93 -10.58
CA PRO A 21 -7.51 4.66 -11.25
C PRO A 21 -8.71 3.91 -10.66
N LYS A 22 -9.57 3.37 -11.53
CA LYS A 22 -10.68 2.50 -11.13
C LYS A 22 -10.10 1.15 -10.76
N LEU A 23 -10.21 0.79 -9.47
CA LEU A 23 -9.68 -0.44 -8.93
C LEU A 23 -10.80 -1.43 -8.66
N SER A 24 -10.54 -2.71 -8.95
CA SER A 24 -11.32 -3.80 -8.37
C SER A 24 -10.97 -3.96 -6.88
N GLU A 25 -11.82 -4.71 -6.16
CA GLU A 25 -11.56 -5.00 -4.75
C GLU A 25 -10.24 -5.75 -4.53
N GLU A 26 -9.92 -6.74 -5.38
CA GLU A 26 -8.64 -7.45 -5.32
C GLU A 26 -7.44 -6.53 -5.54
N GLN A 27 -7.57 -5.56 -6.45
CA GLN A 27 -6.51 -4.60 -6.72
C GLN A 27 -6.30 -3.65 -5.56
N ALA A 28 -7.39 -3.14 -4.96
CA ALA A 28 -7.32 -2.30 -3.78
C ALA A 28 -6.69 -3.06 -2.59
N LEU A 29 -7.10 -4.32 -2.38
CA LEU A 29 -6.54 -5.16 -1.32
C LEU A 29 -5.06 -5.51 -1.55
N GLU A 30 -4.63 -5.72 -2.80
CA GLU A 30 -3.21 -5.94 -3.12
C GLU A 30 -2.37 -4.70 -2.80
N ILE A 31 -2.82 -3.51 -3.21
CA ILE A 31 -2.11 -2.25 -2.95
C ILE A 31 -2.01 -2.00 -1.45
N MET A 32 -3.13 -2.06 -0.73
CA MET A 32 -3.14 -1.81 0.71
C MET A 32 -2.43 -2.91 1.51
N GLY A 33 -2.47 -4.16 1.04
CA GLY A 33 -1.76 -5.28 1.64
C GLY A 33 -0.24 -5.13 1.51
N GLU A 34 0.27 -4.77 0.32
CA GLU A 34 1.70 -4.46 0.13
C GLU A 34 2.13 -3.24 0.95
N TYR A 35 1.27 -2.24 1.04
CA TYR A 35 1.52 -1.04 1.85
C TYR A 35 1.66 -1.37 3.35
N LEU A 36 0.73 -2.16 3.89
CA LEU A 36 0.79 -2.66 5.27
C LEU A 36 1.98 -3.60 5.50
N ALA A 37 2.29 -4.46 4.52
CA ALA A 37 3.45 -5.34 4.59
C ALA A 37 4.76 -4.54 4.71
N ALA A 38 4.95 -3.52 3.87
CA ALA A 38 6.12 -2.64 3.92
C ALA A 38 6.27 -1.95 5.28
N PHE A 39 5.17 -1.54 5.91
CA PHE A 39 5.18 -1.02 7.28
C PHE A 39 5.65 -2.03 8.31
N LEU A 40 5.11 -3.26 8.28
CA LEU A 40 5.50 -4.30 9.23
C LEU A 40 6.98 -4.68 9.11
N ALA A 41 7.53 -4.70 7.89
CA ALA A 41 8.95 -4.96 7.69
C ALA A 41 9.85 -3.86 8.23
N SER A 42 9.38 -2.61 8.26
CA SER A 42 10.20 -1.45 8.62
C SER A 42 10.17 -1.15 10.11
N GLU A 43 8.99 -1.13 10.73
CA GLU A 43 8.85 -0.81 12.16
C GLU A 43 8.83 -2.04 13.07
N GLN A 44 8.52 -3.23 12.53
CA GLN A 44 8.22 -4.44 13.31
C GLN A 44 7.08 -4.26 14.32
N ASP A 45 6.22 -3.25 14.12
CA ASP A 45 5.09 -2.96 15.00
C ASP A 45 3.87 -3.83 14.62
N TRP A 46 3.74 -4.95 15.31
CA TRP A 46 2.61 -5.87 15.18
C TRP A 46 1.32 -5.35 15.84
N GLY A 47 1.39 -4.28 16.64
CA GLY A 47 0.24 -3.70 17.33
C GLY A 47 -0.84 -3.22 16.37
N VAL A 48 -0.45 -2.80 15.16
CA VAL A 48 -1.38 -2.42 14.08
C VAL A 48 -2.20 -3.63 13.59
N ILE A 49 -1.56 -4.79 13.41
CA ILE A 49 -2.25 -6.02 13.01
C ILE A 49 -3.16 -6.51 14.13
N ASP A 50 -2.69 -6.48 15.37
CA ASP A 50 -3.51 -6.84 16.53
C ASP A 50 -4.74 -5.93 16.67
N SER A 51 -4.58 -4.63 16.41
CA SER A 51 -5.68 -3.66 16.47
C SER A 51 -6.72 -3.90 15.38
N LEU A 52 -6.29 -4.15 14.14
CA LEU A 52 -7.18 -4.50 13.03
C LEU A 52 -7.92 -5.82 13.27
N LEU A 53 -7.24 -6.83 13.81
CA LEU A 53 -7.85 -8.14 14.09
C LEU A 53 -8.83 -8.12 15.27
N ARG A 54 -8.59 -7.25 16.25
CA ARG A 54 -9.40 -7.16 17.47
C ARG A 54 -10.51 -6.12 17.42
N ALA A 55 -10.58 -5.34 16.34
CA ALA A 55 -11.65 -4.38 16.12
C ALA A 55 -13.02 -5.06 16.22
N ARG A 56 -13.91 -4.53 17.06
CA ARG A 56 -15.24 -5.10 17.33
C ARG A 56 -16.37 -4.32 16.67
N SER A 57 -16.06 -3.14 16.14
CA SER A 57 -16.98 -2.32 15.37
C SER A 57 -16.33 -1.79 14.10
N GLU A 58 -17.15 -1.32 13.17
CA GLU A 58 -16.70 -0.59 11.98
C GLU A 58 -15.83 0.62 12.35
N GLU A 59 -16.26 1.43 13.31
CA GLU A 59 -15.53 2.62 13.73
C GLU A 59 -14.18 2.30 14.39
N GLU A 60 -14.09 1.17 15.10
CA GLU A 60 -12.80 0.69 15.61
C GLU A 60 -11.89 0.23 14.48
N ALA A 61 -12.41 -0.53 13.51
CA ALA A 61 -11.65 -1.01 12.36
C ALA A 61 -11.13 0.16 11.50
N LEU A 62 -11.99 1.13 11.19
CA LEU A 62 -11.61 2.33 10.44
C LEU A 62 -10.54 3.16 11.18
N ARG A 63 -10.66 3.32 12.50
CA ARG A 63 -9.63 4.01 13.30
C ARG A 63 -8.30 3.27 13.29
N ALA A 64 -8.31 1.96 13.53
CA ALA A 64 -7.11 1.14 13.49
C ALA A 64 -6.45 1.17 12.10
N TYR A 65 -7.26 1.16 11.04
CA TYR A 65 -6.80 1.29 9.66
C TYR A 65 -6.19 2.68 9.39
N ASP A 66 -6.85 3.76 9.77
CA ASP A 66 -6.32 5.13 9.60
C ASP A 66 -5.00 5.34 10.39
N GLU A 67 -4.91 4.79 11.60
CA GLU A 67 -3.69 4.80 12.42
C GLU A 67 -2.55 4.03 11.76
N ALA A 68 -2.86 2.88 11.15
CA ALA A 68 -1.93 2.12 10.33
C ALA A 68 -1.39 2.99 9.19
N LEU A 69 -2.28 3.61 8.40
CA LEU A 69 -1.90 4.42 7.23
C LEU A 69 -1.01 5.60 7.60
N ARG A 70 -1.31 6.30 8.70
CA ARG A 70 -0.48 7.41 9.19
C ARG A 70 0.89 6.96 9.66
N SER A 71 0.97 5.76 10.23
CA SER A 71 2.25 5.18 10.66
C SER A 71 3.07 4.75 9.46
N VAL A 72 2.45 4.10 8.46
CA VAL A 72 3.12 3.70 7.21
C VAL A 72 3.69 4.91 6.45
N HIS A 73 2.91 5.99 6.31
CA HIS A 73 3.34 7.18 5.57
C HIS A 73 4.64 7.79 6.10
N ARG A 74 4.87 7.74 7.41
CA ARG A 74 6.09 8.27 8.05
C ARG A 74 7.33 7.42 7.75
N VAL A 75 7.15 6.13 7.53
CA VAL A 75 8.25 5.16 7.38
C VAL A 75 8.61 4.92 5.90
N MET A 76 7.64 5.17 5.03
CA MET A 76 7.74 5.10 3.57
C MET A 76 8.78 6.04 2.95
N GLU A 77 9.29 7.03 3.68
CA GLU A 77 10.42 7.85 3.22
C GLU A 77 11.70 7.03 3.02
N GLY A 78 11.86 5.87 3.70
CA GLY A 78 13.02 4.99 3.58
C GLY A 78 12.83 3.72 2.73
N PHE A 79 11.60 3.20 2.63
CA PHE A 79 11.29 1.93 1.94
C PHE A 79 10.48 2.08 0.65
N GLY A 80 10.16 3.33 0.25
CA GLY A 80 9.27 3.60 -0.88
C GLY A 80 9.65 2.86 -2.16
N PHE A 81 10.95 2.78 -2.51
CA PHE A 81 11.38 2.11 -3.74
C PHE A 81 11.05 0.60 -3.76
N VAL A 82 11.20 -0.10 -2.64
CA VAL A 82 10.89 -1.54 -2.55
C VAL A 82 9.41 -1.79 -2.82
N LEU A 83 8.54 -0.95 -2.25
CA LEU A 83 7.11 -1.03 -2.49
C LEU A 83 6.77 -0.80 -3.98
N LEU A 84 7.35 0.23 -4.60
CA LEU A 84 7.13 0.52 -6.02
C LEU A 84 7.55 -0.65 -6.92
N VAL A 85 8.63 -1.35 -6.56
CA VAL A 85 9.11 -2.55 -7.26
C VAL A 85 8.16 -3.74 -7.04
N ASN A 86 7.69 -3.97 -5.81
CA ASN A 86 6.76 -5.06 -5.52
C ASN A 86 5.44 -4.90 -6.28
N LEU A 87 4.88 -3.68 -6.28
CA LEU A 87 3.67 -3.37 -7.02
C LEU A 87 3.86 -3.58 -8.53
N ALA A 88 5.02 -3.16 -9.08
CA ALA A 88 5.34 -3.37 -10.50
C ALA A 88 5.41 -4.83 -10.94
N LYS A 89 5.61 -5.75 -9.99
CA LYS A 89 5.68 -7.21 -10.23
C LYS A 89 4.36 -7.92 -9.93
N SER A 90 3.32 -7.20 -9.50
CA SER A 90 2.06 -7.82 -9.12
C SER A 90 1.21 -8.13 -10.36
N ASP A 91 0.95 -9.42 -10.57
CA ASP A 91 0.05 -9.89 -11.64
C ASP A 91 -1.39 -9.35 -11.45
N THR A 92 -1.81 -9.10 -10.20
CA THR A 92 -3.15 -8.53 -9.91
C THR A 92 -3.27 -7.10 -10.42
N LEU A 93 -2.15 -6.38 -10.47
CA LEU A 93 -2.10 -4.96 -10.84
C LEU A 93 -1.64 -4.75 -12.28
N SER A 94 -1.28 -5.81 -13.02
CA SER A 94 -0.65 -5.71 -14.34
C SER A 94 -1.40 -4.77 -15.28
N ASP A 95 -2.72 -4.90 -15.34
CA ASP A 95 -3.57 -4.17 -16.28
C ASP A 95 -3.72 -2.68 -15.92
N VAL A 96 -3.58 -2.33 -14.64
CA VAL A 96 -3.70 -0.94 -14.18
C VAL A 96 -2.37 -0.20 -14.14
N ILE A 97 -1.24 -0.91 -13.99
CA ILE A 97 0.07 -0.27 -13.87
C ILE A 97 0.94 -0.33 -15.13
N LYS A 98 0.60 -1.15 -16.14
CA LYS A 98 1.47 -1.47 -17.28
C LYS A 98 2.14 -0.25 -17.93
N GLU A 99 1.38 0.81 -18.17
CA GLU A 99 1.86 2.04 -18.83
C GLU A 99 2.58 3.01 -17.87
N LYS A 100 2.59 2.71 -16.59
CA LYS A 100 3.15 3.51 -15.50
C LYS A 100 4.32 2.83 -14.80
N VAL A 101 4.71 1.65 -15.30
CA VAL A 101 5.96 0.97 -14.93
C VAL A 101 7.11 1.56 -15.72
N THR A 102 8.17 1.93 -15.01
CA THR A 102 9.44 2.38 -15.56
C THR A 102 10.57 1.48 -15.00
N PHE A 103 11.80 1.68 -15.46
CA PHE A 103 12.95 0.87 -15.08
C PHE A 103 14.05 1.73 -14.48
N SER A 104 14.67 1.21 -13.42
CA SER A 104 15.88 1.81 -12.83
C SER A 104 17.11 1.57 -13.73
N SER A 105 18.24 2.17 -13.40
CA SER A 105 19.53 1.93 -14.08
C SER A 105 19.93 0.46 -14.12
N ASP A 106 19.52 -0.32 -13.12
CA ASP A 106 19.80 -1.75 -13.00
C ASP A 106 18.71 -2.62 -13.66
N ASN A 107 17.87 -2.05 -14.53
CA ASN A 107 16.74 -2.70 -15.20
C ASN A 107 15.71 -3.32 -14.25
N VAL A 108 15.56 -2.79 -13.03
CA VAL A 108 14.51 -3.21 -12.10
C VAL A 108 13.23 -2.42 -12.40
N PRO A 109 12.08 -3.07 -12.69
CA PRO A 109 10.82 -2.38 -12.92
C PRO A 109 10.26 -1.80 -11.63
N TYR A 110 9.72 -0.58 -11.69
CA TYR A 110 9.04 0.06 -10.59
C TYR A 110 7.90 0.96 -11.08
N VAL A 111 6.85 1.11 -10.27
CA VAL A 111 5.75 2.04 -10.54
C VAL A 111 6.22 3.49 -10.28
N GLN A 112 5.92 4.41 -11.18
CA GLN A 112 6.24 5.83 -10.97
C GLN A 112 5.62 6.37 -9.67
N ARG A 113 6.40 7.14 -8.89
CA ARG A 113 5.97 7.61 -7.56
C ARG A 113 4.70 8.45 -7.57
N ALA A 114 4.53 9.33 -8.57
CA ALA A 114 3.32 10.12 -8.72
C ALA A 114 2.08 9.23 -8.89
N TYR A 115 2.16 8.25 -9.79
CA TYR A 115 1.07 7.31 -10.03
C TYR A 115 0.81 6.37 -8.84
N PHE A 116 1.86 6.00 -8.10
CA PHE A 116 1.70 5.25 -6.85
C PHE A 116 0.86 6.00 -5.82
N ASN A 117 1.04 7.31 -5.67
CA ASN A 117 0.24 8.10 -4.73
C ASN A 117 -1.25 8.10 -5.13
N GLU A 118 -1.55 8.16 -6.44
CA GLU A 118 -2.91 8.05 -6.96
C GLU A 118 -3.52 6.66 -6.68
N LEU A 119 -2.75 5.59 -6.93
CA LEU A 119 -3.16 4.22 -6.63
C LEU A 119 -3.46 4.04 -5.14
N LEU A 120 -2.61 4.57 -4.27
CA LEU A 120 -2.75 4.46 -2.82
C LEU A 120 -4.00 5.22 -2.34
N ASP A 121 -4.25 6.43 -2.83
CA ASP A 121 -5.43 7.22 -2.49
C ASP A 121 -6.72 6.53 -2.96
N SER A 122 -6.76 6.06 -4.21
CA SER A 122 -7.89 5.28 -4.75
C SER A 122 -8.15 4.01 -3.95
N ALA A 123 -7.11 3.22 -3.67
CA ALA A 123 -7.23 1.97 -2.93
C ALA A 123 -7.69 2.22 -1.50
N SER A 124 -7.13 3.24 -0.83
CA SER A 124 -7.51 3.60 0.53
C SER A 124 -8.98 3.99 0.61
N LYS A 125 -9.45 4.88 -0.28
CA LYS A 125 -10.86 5.28 -0.35
C LYS A 125 -11.78 4.08 -0.58
N PHE A 126 -11.40 3.20 -1.51
CA PHE A 126 -12.18 1.98 -1.80
C PHE A 126 -12.28 1.07 -0.57
N ILE A 127 -11.16 0.79 0.09
CA ILE A 127 -11.12 -0.03 1.31
C ILE A 127 -11.92 0.60 2.44
N SER A 128 -11.79 1.92 2.67
CA SER A 128 -12.59 2.61 3.68
C SER A 128 -14.08 2.49 3.40
N MET A 129 -14.52 2.59 2.14
CA MET A 129 -15.91 2.34 1.76
C MET A 129 -16.33 0.90 2.04
N LYS A 130 -15.51 -0.09 1.68
CA LYS A 130 -15.78 -1.51 1.93
C LYS A 130 -15.81 -1.88 3.40
N MET A 131 -14.98 -1.24 4.23
CA MET A 131 -15.05 -1.42 5.68
C MET A 131 -16.41 -1.02 6.25
N ARG A 132 -17.09 -0.02 5.66
CA ARG A 132 -18.46 0.34 6.08
C ARG A 132 -19.51 -0.70 5.74
N GLU A 133 -19.23 -1.55 4.76
CA GLU A 133 -20.12 -2.65 4.38
C GLU A 133 -19.84 -3.89 5.25
N ASN A 134 -18.57 -4.25 5.41
CA ASN A 134 -18.15 -5.44 6.15
C ASN A 134 -16.71 -5.32 6.67
N ALA A 135 -16.53 -4.53 7.73
CA ALA A 135 -15.22 -4.24 8.33
C ALA A 135 -14.42 -5.50 8.67
N THR A 136 -15.04 -6.48 9.32
CA THR A 136 -14.34 -7.69 9.78
C THR A 136 -13.74 -8.48 8.64
N GLN A 137 -14.51 -8.74 7.57
CA GLN A 137 -14.02 -9.51 6.43
C GLN A 137 -12.91 -8.76 5.68
N VAL A 138 -13.04 -7.45 5.52
CA VAL A 138 -12.03 -6.60 4.86
C VAL A 138 -10.73 -6.58 5.66
N CYS A 139 -10.82 -6.40 6.99
CA CYS A 139 -9.66 -6.41 7.88
C CYS A 139 -8.93 -7.75 7.84
N LEU A 140 -9.67 -8.87 7.92
CA LEU A 140 -9.07 -10.21 7.83
C LEU A 140 -8.31 -10.38 6.52
N ARG A 141 -8.91 -10.00 5.38
CA ARG A 141 -8.27 -10.14 4.07
C ARG A 141 -7.04 -9.25 3.92
N LEU A 142 -7.08 -8.01 4.44
CA LEU A 142 -5.90 -7.13 4.46
C LEU A 142 -4.77 -7.73 5.28
N VAL A 143 -5.08 -8.24 6.48
CA VAL A 143 -4.11 -8.87 7.37
C VAL A 143 -3.53 -10.12 6.74
N GLU A 144 -4.36 -11.03 6.24
CA GLU A 144 -3.92 -12.24 5.54
C GLU A 144 -3.00 -11.90 4.37
N ARG A 145 -3.36 -10.89 3.58
CA ARG A 145 -2.57 -10.48 2.42
C ARG A 145 -1.23 -9.86 2.83
N ALA A 146 -1.23 -8.98 3.82
CA ALA A 146 0.02 -8.39 4.34
C ALA A 146 0.94 -9.45 4.96
N LEU A 147 0.38 -10.38 5.73
CA LEU A 147 1.13 -11.47 6.36
C LEU A 147 1.63 -12.51 5.34
N SER A 148 0.92 -12.71 4.22
CA SER A 148 1.33 -13.66 3.17
C SER A 148 2.67 -13.30 2.55
N LYS A 149 3.03 -12.01 2.58
CA LYS A 149 4.34 -11.49 2.12
C LYS A 149 5.47 -11.82 3.11
N TYR A 150 5.14 -12.29 4.32
CA TYR A 150 6.10 -12.76 5.32
C TYR A 150 5.70 -14.12 5.90
N PRO A 151 5.88 -15.22 5.14
CA PRO A 151 5.42 -16.56 5.52
C PRO A 151 5.92 -17.05 6.89
N LYS A 152 7.08 -16.56 7.34
CA LYS A 152 7.66 -16.86 8.66
C LYS A 152 6.78 -16.44 9.84
N TYR A 153 5.85 -15.49 9.65
CA TYR A 153 4.92 -15.05 10.70
C TYR A 153 3.55 -15.73 10.63
N MET A 154 3.28 -16.52 9.59
CA MET A 154 2.04 -17.30 9.46
C MET A 154 2.11 -18.69 10.14
N GLN A 155 3.28 -19.11 10.64
CA GLN A 155 3.52 -20.45 11.19
C GLN A 155 3.38 -20.56 12.73
N ARG A 156 2.58 -19.70 13.38
CA ARG A 156 2.36 -19.80 14.83
C ARG A 156 1.19 -20.70 15.18
#